data_AF-A0A285IJW1-F1
#
_entry.id   AF-A0A285IJW1-F1
#
_cell.length_a   1.000
_cell.length_b   1.000
_cell.length_c   1.000
_cell.angle_alpha   90.00
_cell.angle_beta   90.00
_cell.angle_gamma   90.00
#
_symmetry.space_group_name_H-M   'P 1'
#
loop_
_entity.id
_entity.type
_entity.pdbx_description
1 polymer ?
#
loop_
_entity_poly.entity_id
_entity_poly.type
_entity_poly.pdbx_seq_one_letter_code
_entity_poly.pdbx_strand_id
1 'polypeptide(L)' 'MGISEEMTNLYQTAKNKGKLEMVKNLLDLEVELDKIVAANGLSKEEVEKIKKKARH' A
#
# COMPACT_ATOMS: atom_id res chain seq x y z
N MET A 1 -5.40 18.72 24.90
CA MET A 1 -6.46 17.88 24.30
C MET A 1 -5.82 17.16 23.13
N GLY A 2 -5.24 16.00 23.38
CA GLY A 2 -4.58 15.23 22.33
C GLY A 2 -5.64 14.65 21.43
N ILE A 3 -5.64 15.05 20.15
CA ILE A 3 -6.07 14.12 19.10
C ILE A 3 -5.13 12.94 19.27
N SER A 4 -5.60 11.94 20.02
CA SER A 4 -4.74 10.99 20.73
C SER A 4 -3.91 10.20 19.72
N GLU A 5 -2.74 9.72 20.13
CA GLU A 5 -1.91 8.86 19.28
C GLU A 5 -2.73 7.76 18.58
N GLU A 6 -3.82 7.28 19.19
CA GLU A 6 -4.77 6.35 18.59
C GLU A 6 -5.43 6.87 17.30
N MET A 7 -5.88 8.12 17.23
CA MET A 7 -6.42 8.73 16.00
C MET A 7 -5.35 8.78 14.90
N THR A 8 -4.12 9.14 15.28
CA THR A 8 -2.98 9.15 14.34
C THR A 8 -2.67 7.73 13.85
N ASN A 9 -2.66 6.75 14.75
CA ASN A 9 -2.41 5.35 14.44
C ASN A 9 -3.51 4.74 13.56
N LEU A 10 -4.78 5.07 13.84
CA LEU A 10 -5.93 4.68 13.01
C LEU A 10 -5.83 5.28 11.61
N TYR A 11 -5.51 6.57 11.50
CA TYR A 11 -5.33 7.24 10.21
C TYR A 11 -4.19 6.62 9.40
N GLN A 12 -3.04 6.36 10.02
CA GLN A 12 -1.91 5.71 9.34
C GLN A 12 -2.25 4.28 8.93
N THR A 13 -2.97 3.54 9.78
CA THR A 13 -3.43 2.17 9.46
C THR A 13 -4.39 2.17 8.27
N ALA A 14 -5.37 3.07 8.26
CA ALA A 14 -6.34 3.20 7.17
C ALA A 14 -5.64 3.61 5.86
N LYS A 15 -4.72 4.58 5.92
CA LYS A 15 -3.90 5.00 4.79
C LYS A 15 -3.06 3.85 4.22
N ASN A 16 -2.43 3.05 5.08
CA ASN A 16 -1.64 1.90 4.67
C ASN A 16 -2.50 0.79 4.06
N LYS A 17 -3.71 0.55 4.60
CA LYS A 17 -4.68 -0.40 4.02
C LYS A 17 -5.13 0.04 2.62
N GLY A 18 -5.49 1.31 2.45
CA GLY A 18 -5.88 1.84 1.14
C GLY A 18 -4.76 1.75 0.10
N LYS A 19 -3.51 2.07 0.49
CA LYS A 19 -2.34 1.87 -0.38
C LYS A 19 -2.15 0.40 -0.78
N LEU A 20 -2.32 -0.52 0.15
CA LEU A 20 -2.15 -1.95 -0.13
C LEU A 20 -3.22 -2.48 -1.10
N GLU A 21 -4.47 -2.06 -0.93
CA GLU A 21 -5.57 -2.40 -1.83
C GLU A 21 -5.36 -1.80 -3.23
N MET A 22 -4.91 -0.55 -3.32
CA MET A 22 -4.56 0.08 -4.59
C MET A 22 -3.43 -0.66 -5.31
N VAL A 23 -2.36 -1.04 -4.61
CA VAL A 23 -1.26 -1.84 -5.19
C VAL A 23 -1.76 -3.18 -5.72
N LYS A 24 -2.64 -3.87 -4.98
CA LYS A 24 -3.24 -5.13 -5.44
C LYS A 24 -4.04 -4.93 -6.72
N ASN A 25 -4.94 -3.96 -6.76
CA ASN A 25 -5.76 -3.66 -7.93
C ASN A 25 -4.89 -3.33 -9.16
N LEU A 26 -3.81 -2.56 -8.98
CA LEU A 26 -2.89 -2.24 -10.07
C LEU A 26 -2.08 -3.47 -10.54
N LEU A 27 -1.69 -4.35 -9.62
CA LEU A 27 -1.03 -5.61 -9.97
C LEU A 27 -1.97 -6.56 -10.74
N ASP A 28 -3.25 -6.61 -10.35
CA ASP A 28 -4.28 -7.41 -11.02
C ASP A 28 -4.59 -6.88 -12.43
N LEU A 29 -4.45 -5.57 -12.63
CA LEU A 29 -4.53 -4.90 -13.95
C LEU A 29 -3.23 -5.02 -14.77
N GLU A 30 -2.28 -5.85 -14.33
CA GLU A 30 -0.98 -6.06 -14.99
C GLU A 30 -0.17 -4.77 -15.20
N VAL A 31 -0.38 -3.75 -14.36
CA VAL A 31 0.39 -2.51 -14.42
C VAL A 31 1.85 -2.79 -14.06
N GLU A 32 2.76 -2.18 -14.80
CA GLU A 32 4.20 -2.30 -14.56
C GLU A 32 4.58 -1.88 -13.13
N LEU A 33 5.41 -2.69 -12.48
CA LEU A 33 5.89 -2.48 -11.11
C LEU A 33 6.46 -1.08 -10.89
N ASP A 34 7.21 -0.54 -11.85
CA ASP A 34 7.82 0.78 -11.75
C ASP A 34 6.77 1.90 -11.65
N LYS A 35 5.63 1.76 -12.35
CA LYS A 35 4.51 2.71 -12.26
C LYS A 35 3.77 2.62 -10.93
N ILE A 36 3.64 1.40 -10.39
CA ILE A 36 3.00 1.15 -9.08
C ILE A 36 3.84 1.76 -7.95
N VAL A 37 5.16 1.58 -8.01
CA VAL A 37 6.15 2.19 -7.10
C VAL A 37 6.04 3.72 -7.13
N ALA A 38 6.04 4.30 -8.33
CA ALA A 38 5.90 5.75 -8.51
C ALA A 38 4.57 6.31 -7.97
N ALA A 39 3.46 5.60 -8.18
CA ALA A 39 2.12 6.06 -7.77
C ALA A 39 1.89 5.98 -6.25
N ASN A 40 2.44 4.97 -5.58
CA ASN A 40 2.19 4.73 -4.15
C ASN A 40 3.29 5.24 -3.21
N GLY A 41 4.43 5.63 -3.77
CA GLY A 41 5.63 6.02 -3.01
C GLY A 41 6.21 4.87 -2.19
N LEU A 42 5.99 3.63 -2.65
CA LEU A 42 6.52 2.42 -2.02
C LEU A 42 7.81 2.01 -2.70
N SER A 43 8.71 1.35 -1.98
CA SER A 43 9.88 0.73 -2.58
C SER A 43 9.51 -0.48 -3.44
N LYS A 44 10.37 -0.83 -4.40
CA LYS A 44 10.22 -2.05 -5.22
C LYS A 44 10.06 -3.30 -4.35
N GLU A 45 10.82 -3.37 -3.26
CA GLU A 45 10.83 -4.51 -2.34
C GLU A 45 9.49 -4.67 -1.59
N GLU A 46 8.87 -3.55 -1.20
CA GLU A 46 7.53 -3.57 -0.59
C GLU A 46 6.46 -4.03 -1.58
N VAL A 47 6.51 -3.54 -2.81
CA VAL A 47 5.55 -3.94 -3.86
C VAL A 47 5.74 -5.43 -4.22
N GLU A 48 6.97 -5.94 -4.26
CA GLU A 48 7.22 -7.37 -4.43
C GLU A 48 6.68 -8.23 -3.28
N LYS A 49 6.83 -7.78 -2.03
CA LYS A 49 6.25 -8.45 -0.85
C LYS A 49 4.72 -8.50 -0.96
N ILE A 50 4.09 -7.43 -1.43
CA ILE A 50 2.63 -7.38 -1.66
C ILE A 50 2.24 -8.33 -2.80
N LYS A 51 2.99 -8.34 -3.91
CA LYS A 51 2.78 -9.25 -5.05
C LYS A 51 2.86 -10.72 -4.63
N LYS A 52 3.84 -11.10 -3.79
CA LYS A 52 3.96 -12.46 -3.24
C LYS A 52 2.76 -12.84 -2.37
N LYS A 53 2.27 -11.90 -1.55
CA LYS A 53 1.08 -12.11 -0.70
C LYS A 53 -0.25 -12.13 -1.46
N ALA A 54 -0.33 -11.49 -2.63
CA ALA A 54 -1.54 -11.43 -3.43
C ALA A 54 -1.76 -12.66 -4.32
N ARG A 55 -0.71 -13.45 -4.59
CA ARG A 55 -0.77 -14.69 -5.38
C ARG A 55 -1.17 -15.94 -4.56
N HIS A 56 -1.42 -15.77 -3.26
CA HIS A 56 -1.98 -16.78 -2.36
C HIS A 56 -3.43 -16.41 -2.01
#